data_AF-A0AAD5IQ95-F1
#
_entry.id   AF-A0AAD5IQ95-F1
#
_cell.length_a   1.000
_cell.length_b   1.000
_cell.length_c   1.000
_cell.angle_alpha   90.00
_cell.angle_beta   90.00
_cell.angle_gamma   90.00
#
_symmetry.space_group_name_H-M   'P 1'
#
loop_
_entity.id
_entity.type
_entity.pdbx_description
1 polymer ?
#
loop_
_entity_poly.entity_id
_entity_poly.type
_entity_poly.pdbx_seq_one_letter_code
_entity_poly.pdbx_strand_id
1 'polypeptide(L)'
;MAKAASAATRSVVQTLRRFLKKPWEITGPCADPEYRLAVPLATEYRLECPATTKQKAIVPTSNPETVFDIKSRRMKIPSVEAISNRLGM
;
A
#
# COMPACT_ATOMS: atom_id res chain seq x y z
N MET A 1 47.76 22.37 -13.99
CA MET A 1 48.05 20.93 -13.75
C MET A 1 47.19 20.26 -12.67
N ALA A 2 46.56 20.97 -11.71
CA ALA A 2 45.79 20.35 -10.61
C ALA A 2 44.49 19.59 -11.03
N LYS A 3 43.84 19.98 -12.13
CA LYS A 3 42.58 19.37 -12.60
C LYS A 3 42.77 17.96 -13.20
N ALA A 4 43.94 17.69 -13.79
CA ALA A 4 44.28 16.40 -14.37
C ALA A 4 44.57 15.33 -13.29
N ALA A 5 45.25 15.72 -12.21
CA ALA A 5 45.51 14.84 -11.07
C ALA A 5 44.21 14.41 -10.36
N SER A 6 43.23 15.32 -10.23
CA SER A 6 41.90 15.03 -9.68
C SER A 6 41.05 14.12 -10.58
N ALA A 7 41.14 14.28 -11.91
CA ALA A 7 40.45 13.42 -12.86
C ALA A 7 41.02 11.98 -12.88
N ALA A 8 42.35 11.84 -12.79
CA ALA A 8 43.03 10.55 -12.72
C ALA A 8 42.77 9.81 -11.38
N THR A 9 42.63 10.51 -10.27
CA THR A 9 42.23 9.87 -8.99
C THR A 9 40.76 9.45 -9.00
N ARG A 10 39.86 10.22 -9.63
CA ARG A 10 38.44 9.86 -9.77
C ARG A 10 38.26 8.59 -10.60
N SER A 11 39.02 8.40 -11.68
CA SER A 11 38.91 7.19 -12.50
C SER A 11 39.37 5.94 -11.75
N VAL A 12 40.48 6.00 -11.01
CA VAL A 12 40.97 4.88 -10.18
C VAL A 12 39.97 4.51 -9.09
N VAL A 13 39.41 5.51 -8.40
CA VAL A 13 38.37 5.29 -7.37
C VAL A 13 37.08 4.73 -7.99
N GLN A 14 36.74 5.11 -9.21
CA GLN A 14 35.57 4.58 -9.92
C GLN A 14 35.77 3.12 -10.34
N THR A 15 36.98 2.74 -10.76
CA THR A 15 37.32 1.35 -11.06
C THR A 15 37.29 0.48 -9.80
N LEU A 16 37.82 0.97 -8.67
CA LEU A 16 37.77 0.26 -7.39
C LEU A 16 36.32 0.07 -6.89
N ARG A 17 35.48 1.10 -7.05
CA ARG A 17 34.05 1.05 -6.71
C ARG A 17 33.27 0.03 -7.55
N ARG A 18 33.68 -0.21 -8.80
CA ARG A 18 33.09 -1.23 -9.68
C ARG A 18 33.30 -2.67 -9.20
N PHE A 19 34.37 -2.93 -8.46
CA PHE A 19 34.66 -4.27 -7.92
C PHE A 19 34.05 -4.50 -6.54
N LEU A 20 33.85 -3.44 -5.76
CA LEU A 20 33.34 -3.52 -4.39
C LEU A 20 31.82 -3.36 -4.30
N LYS A 21 31.21 -2.61 -5.21
CA LYS A 21 29.77 -2.37 -5.25
C LYS A 21 29.14 -3.09 -6.42
N LYS A 22 27.90 -3.52 -6.24
CA LYS A 22 27.11 -4.02 -7.35
C LYS A 22 26.89 -2.87 -8.35
N PRO A 23 26.99 -3.10 -9.67
CA PRO A 23 26.97 -2.01 -10.65
C PRO A 23 25.67 -1.17 -10.61
N TRP A 24 24.55 -1.76 -10.20
CA TRP A 24 23.24 -1.08 -10.03
C TRP A 24 23.14 -0.21 -8.77
N GLU A 25 24.12 -0.23 -7.88
CA GLU A 25 24.22 0.66 -6.71
C GLU A 25 25.03 1.94 -7.02
N ILE A 26 25.62 2.03 -8.23
CA ILE A 26 26.43 3.20 -8.65
C ILE A 26 25.55 4.22 -9.37
N THR A 27 24.57 3.75 -10.15
CA THR A 27 23.68 4.59 -10.94
C THR A 27 22.28 3.98 -10.97
N GLY A 28 21.28 4.77 -10.62
CA GLY A 28 19.87 4.36 -10.64
C GLY A 28 19.15 4.68 -9.33
N PRO A 29 17.84 4.42 -9.26
CA PRO A 29 17.04 4.69 -8.07
C PRO A 29 17.55 3.95 -6.83
N CYS A 30 18.23 2.80 -6.99
CA CYS A 30 18.84 2.04 -5.90
C CYS A 30 20.12 2.70 -5.32
N ALA A 31 20.61 3.81 -5.90
CA ALA A 31 21.76 4.57 -5.42
C ALA A 31 21.37 5.78 -4.55
N ASP A 32 20.07 6.13 -4.51
CA ASP A 32 19.56 7.23 -3.69
C ASP A 32 19.38 6.81 -2.22
N PRO A 33 19.73 7.68 -1.25
CA PRO A 33 19.59 7.37 0.18
C PRO A 33 18.14 7.21 0.64
N GLU A 34 17.18 7.70 -0.14
CA GLU A 34 15.75 7.55 0.10
C GLU A 34 15.19 6.19 -0.37
N TYR A 35 15.95 5.45 -1.18
CA TYR A 35 15.51 4.18 -1.73
C TYR A 35 15.45 3.11 -0.65
N ARG A 36 14.23 2.72 -0.29
CA ARG A 36 13.97 1.61 0.62
C ARG A 36 13.67 0.36 -0.21
N LEU A 37 14.29 -0.75 0.17
CA LEU A 37 13.98 -2.04 -0.42
C LEU A 37 12.51 -2.36 -0.13
N ALA A 38 11.76 -2.69 -1.19
CA ALA A 38 10.33 -2.98 -1.11
C ALA A 38 10.00 -4.31 -0.39
N VAL A 39 11.01 -5.04 0.08
CA VAL A 39 10.86 -6.32 0.78
C VAL A 39 10.94 -6.03 2.29
N PRO A 40 9.79 -5.82 2.96
CA PRO A 40 9.77 -5.71 4.41
C PRO A 40 10.25 -7.02 5.04
N LEU A 41 10.82 -6.94 6.24
CA LEU A 41 11.14 -8.14 7.00
C LEU A 41 9.84 -8.89 7.33
N ALA A 42 9.91 -10.22 7.38
CA ALA A 42 8.73 -11.04 7.67
C ALA A 42 8.08 -10.66 9.01
N THR A 43 8.88 -10.27 9.99
CA THR A 43 8.44 -9.79 11.31
C THR A 43 7.69 -8.46 11.24
N GLU A 44 8.06 -7.57 10.30
CA GLU A 44 7.44 -6.26 10.15
C GLU A 44 6.15 -6.33 9.32
N TYR A 45 6.12 -7.20 8.31
CA TYR A 45 4.97 -7.35 7.43
C TYR A 45 3.81 -8.10 8.10
N ARG A 46 4.11 -9.09 8.95
CA ARG A 46 3.09 -9.98 9.54
C ARG A 46 3.44 -10.36 10.99
N LEU A 47 3.22 -9.41 11.88
CA LEU A 47 3.37 -9.58 13.33
C LEU A 47 2.46 -10.67 13.91
N GLU A 48 1.23 -10.77 13.38
CA GLU A 48 0.21 -11.68 13.88
C GLU A 48 -0.24 -12.67 12.80
N CYS A 49 -0.47 -13.92 13.22
CA CYS A 49 -1.12 -14.92 12.38
C CYS A 49 -2.59 -14.51 12.15
N PRO A 50 -3.15 -14.65 10.93
CA PRO A 50 -4.52 -14.25 10.62
C PRO A 50 -5.57 -15.03 11.42
N ALA A 51 -5.22 -16.23 11.88
CA ALA A 51 -6.08 -17.04 12.72
C ALA A 51 -6.02 -16.66 14.20
N THR A 52 -4.99 -15.91 14.62
CA THR A 52 -4.73 -15.53 16.02
C THR A 52 -4.63 -14.02 16.13
N THR A 53 -5.67 -13.31 15.70
CA THR A 53 -5.78 -11.87 15.88
C THR A 53 -6.08 -11.56 17.35
N LYS A 54 -5.39 -10.59 17.94
CA LYS A 54 -5.67 -10.16 19.33
C LYS A 54 -7.06 -9.54 19.52
N GLN A 55 -7.64 -9.06 18.42
CA GLN A 55 -8.95 -8.41 18.43
C GLN A 55 -10.02 -9.35 17.88
N LYS A 56 -11.22 -9.27 18.48
CA LYS A 56 -12.41 -9.94 17.98
C LYS A 56 -13.12 -9.04 16.98
N ALA A 57 -13.11 -9.41 15.70
CA ALA A 57 -13.88 -8.70 14.69
C ALA A 57 -15.39 -8.93 14.90
N ILE A 58 -16.18 -7.85 14.91
CA ILE A 58 -17.65 -7.89 14.84
C ILE A 58 -18.03 -7.28 13.50
N VAL A 59 -18.43 -8.13 12.55
CA VAL A 59 -18.88 -7.68 11.23
C VAL A 59 -20.39 -7.40 11.31
N PRO A 60 -20.84 -6.14 11.16
CA PRO A 60 -22.26 -5.83 11.21
C PRO A 60 -22.96 -6.42 9.99
N THR A 61 -24.07 -7.13 10.21
CA THR A 61 -24.82 -7.80 9.12
C THR A 61 -26.01 -6.96 8.63
N SER A 62 -26.60 -6.14 9.49
CA SER A 62 -27.77 -5.31 9.17
C SER A 62 -27.70 -3.95 9.85
N ASN A 63 -28.42 -2.98 9.27
CA ASN A 63 -28.54 -1.64 9.86
C ASN A 63 -29.37 -1.72 11.15
N PRO A 64 -28.99 -1.00 12.21
CA PRO A 64 -29.65 -1.07 13.52
C PRO A 64 -31.15 -0.74 13.45
N GLU A 65 -31.55 0.16 12.55
CA GLU A 65 -32.95 0.53 12.30
C GLU A 65 -33.80 -0.65 11.79
N THR A 66 -33.18 -1.54 11.01
CA THR A 66 -33.84 -2.71 10.41
C THR A 66 -33.74 -3.98 11.25
N VAL A 67 -32.92 -3.96 12.30
CA VAL A 67 -32.79 -5.09 13.23
C VAL A 67 -34.08 -5.29 14.02
N PHE A 68 -34.72 -4.19 14.43
CA PHE A 68 -35.92 -4.23 15.28
C PHE A 68 -37.23 -3.96 14.51
N ASP A 69 -37.24 -3.13 13.45
CA ASP A 69 -38.42 -2.93 12.59
C ASP A 69 -38.39 -3.87 11.37
N ILE A 70 -38.67 -5.15 11.61
CA ILE A 70 -38.60 -6.22 10.60
C ILE A 70 -39.87 -6.22 9.72
N LYS A 71 -40.12 -5.13 9.00
CA LYS A 71 -41.18 -5.09 7.96
C LYS A 71 -40.63 -5.56 6.62
N SER A 72 -40.58 -6.88 6.46
CA SER A 72 -40.08 -7.58 5.25
C SER A 72 -40.78 -7.19 3.94
N ARG A 73 -42.05 -6.76 4.00
CA ARG A 73 -42.80 -6.26 2.83
C ARG A 73 -42.34 -4.89 2.36
N ARG A 74 -41.99 -3.98 3.27
CA ARG A 74 -41.60 -2.58 2.96
C ARG A 74 -40.21 -2.49 2.31
N MET A 75 -39.33 -3.43 2.64
CA MET A 75 -37.95 -3.46 2.15
C MET A 75 -37.81 -4.02 0.73
N LYS A 76 -38.78 -4.83 0.27
CA LYS A 76 -38.71 -5.55 -1.03
C LYS A 76 -39.33 -4.81 -2.21
N ILE A 77 -40.08 -3.74 -1.98
CA ILE A 77 -40.79 -3.04 -3.04
C ILE A 77 -40.58 -1.54 -2.78
N PRO A 78 -39.83 -0.79 -3.62
CA PRO A 78 -39.94 0.66 -3.57
C PRO A 78 -41.43 0.97 -3.81
N SER A 79 -42.06 1.65 -2.85
CA SER A 79 -43.47 2.04 -2.95
C SER A 79 -43.72 2.62 -4.34
N VAL A 80 -44.88 2.33 -4.95
CA VAL A 80 -45.25 2.89 -6.26
C VAL A 80 -45.09 4.42 -6.30
N GLU A 81 -45.32 5.10 -5.17
CA GLU A 81 -45.02 6.54 -5.00
C GLU A 81 -43.53 6.88 -5.08
N ALA A 82 -42.64 6.05 -4.53
CA ALA A 82 -41.20 6.25 -4.60
C ALA A 82 -40.65 6.01 -6.02
N ILE A 83 -41.32 5.17 -6.81
CA ILE A 83 -41.02 5.00 -8.24
C ILE A 83 -41.53 6.21 -9.04
N SER A 84 -42.76 6.68 -8.79
CA SER A 84 -43.36 7.86 -9.45
C SER A 84 -42.52 9.11 -9.23
N ASN A 85 -42.18 9.41 -7.97
CA ASN A 85 -41.39 10.58 -7.59
C ASN A 85 -39.96 10.55 -8.16
N ARG A 86 -39.42 9.36 -8.45
CA ARG A 86 -38.09 9.19 -9.06
C ARG A 86 -38.12 9.28 -10.58
N LEU A 87 -39.27 9.01 -11.20
CA LEU A 87 -39.51 9.12 -12.64
C LEU A 87 -40.09 10.48 -13.06
N GLY A 88 -40.36 11.37 -12.11
CA GLY A 88 -40.88 12.72 -12.39
C GLY A 88 -42.29 12.71 -12.99
N MET A 89 -43.07 11.66 -12.71
CA MET A 89 -44.50 11.54 -13.07
C MET A 89 -45.39 11.86 -11.88
#